data_AF-A0A2N3B825-F1
#
_entry.id   AF-A0A2N3B825-F1
#
_cell.length_a   1.000
_cell.length_b   1.000
_cell.length_c   1.000
_cell.angle_alpha   90.00
_cell.angle_beta   90.00
_cell.angle_gamma   90.00
#
_symmetry.space_group_name_H-M   'P 1'
#
loop_
_entity.id
_entity.type
_entity.pdbx_description
1 polymer ?
#
loop_
_entity_poly.entity_id
_entity_poly.type
_entity_poly.pdbx_seq_one_letter_code
_entity_poly.pdbx_strand_id
1 'polypeptide(L)'
;MTALAPISAPSQDLPSLIDRAASMLSGAKSAAEVLEAREVAGLAYDVAKRAARLQRAKNAHDDLVAAAHRAQAHALEIEARAKRRLADEYDAAQERGEAQKDGRPKTVSGGNGFTAATSTELGLSRKHIHEARQIRDAEAADPGVVRRSLDERLERGEEPTRAALRKMVVDAAMRGLRPQRSASRRNPLYVPPTPEQAAWRHVTGTFRAFAEWASDENLALARKGMREARDTPFHDLDAKAIAEGSAAFTTIREWFDAR
;
A
#
# COMPACT_ATOMS: atom_id res chain seq x y z
N MET A 1 22.57 31.59 19.40
CA MET A 1 23.15 30.63 18.43
C MET A 1 22.65 31.03 17.06
N THR A 2 23.50 31.63 16.24
CA THR A 2 23.16 32.10 14.90
C THR A 2 23.19 30.90 13.95
N ALA A 3 22.03 30.48 13.43
CA ALA A 3 21.96 29.37 12.50
C ALA A 3 22.52 29.82 11.13
N LEU A 4 23.57 29.14 10.66
CA LEU A 4 24.11 29.31 9.32
C LEU A 4 23.08 28.77 8.32
N ALA A 5 22.48 29.68 7.53
CA ALA A 5 21.63 29.29 6.41
C ALA A 5 22.45 28.47 5.41
N PRO A 6 21.93 27.34 4.88
CA PRO A 6 22.61 26.61 3.83
C PRO A 6 22.73 27.51 2.59
N ILE A 7 23.96 27.77 2.17
CA ILE A 7 24.24 28.41 0.89
C ILE A 7 23.78 27.42 -0.18
N SER A 8 22.56 27.62 -0.68
CA SER A 8 22.11 26.97 -1.90
C SER A 8 22.90 27.62 -3.05
N ALA A 9 24.08 27.06 -3.33
CA ALA A 9 24.75 27.36 -4.59
C ALA A 9 23.77 26.95 -5.70
N PRO A 10 23.42 27.84 -6.64
CA PRO A 10 22.57 27.44 -7.75
C PRO A 10 23.27 26.27 -8.43
N SER A 11 22.57 25.15 -8.60
CA SER A 11 23.06 24.04 -9.40
C SER A 11 23.37 24.64 -10.77
N GLN A 12 24.66 24.77 -11.09
CA GLN A 12 25.07 25.20 -12.43
C GLN A 12 24.78 24.02 -13.35
N ASP A 13 23.55 23.99 -13.85
CA ASP A 13 23.11 22.97 -14.78
C ASP A 13 23.92 23.11 -16.07
N LEU A 14 24.25 21.97 -16.70
CA LEU A 14 25.14 21.92 -17.86
C LEU A 14 24.81 22.97 -18.96
N PRO A 15 23.52 23.23 -19.32
CA PRO A 15 23.19 24.29 -20.27
C PRO A 15 23.68 25.68 -19.83
N SER A 16 23.54 26.02 -18.55
CA SER A 16 23.98 27.32 -18.02
C SER A 16 25.50 27.51 -18.09
N LEU A 17 26.29 26.43 -17.93
CA LEU A 17 27.75 26.47 -18.09
C LEU A 17 28.15 26.70 -19.55
N ILE A 18 27.41 26.09 -20.49
CA ILE A 18 27.63 26.25 -21.93
C ILE A 18 27.29 27.68 -22.35
N ASP A 19 26.12 28.19 -21.95
CA ASP A 19 25.68 29.55 -22.27
C ASP A 19 26.62 30.61 -21.68
N ARG A 20 27.13 30.37 -20.47
CA ARG A 20 28.15 31.21 -19.83
C ARG A 20 29.45 31.20 -20.62
N ALA A 21 29.98 30.03 -20.97
CA ALA A 21 31.21 29.93 -21.75
C ALA A 21 31.08 30.62 -23.12
N ALA A 22 29.93 30.44 -23.79
CA ALA A 22 29.63 31.07 -25.07
C ALA A 22 29.54 32.60 -24.96
N SER A 23 28.90 33.10 -23.90
CA SER A 23 28.78 34.54 -23.63
C SER A 23 30.12 35.18 -23.25
N MET A 24 30.95 34.49 -22.47
CA MET A 24 32.29 34.95 -22.12
C MET A 24 33.19 35.02 -23.36
N LEU A 25 33.12 34.01 -24.23
CA LEU A 25 33.90 34.00 -25.46
C LEU A 25 33.47 35.10 -26.44
N SER A 26 32.15 35.32 -26.61
CA SER A 26 31.64 36.36 -27.50
C SER A 26 31.93 37.79 -27.02
N GLY A 27 32.03 37.98 -25.69
CA GLY A 27 32.36 39.26 -25.07
C GLY A 27 33.85 39.52 -24.84
N ALA A 28 34.73 38.55 -25.09
CA ALA A 28 36.16 38.65 -24.78
C ALA A 28 36.87 39.71 -25.64
N LYS A 29 37.60 40.61 -24.99
CA LYS A 29 38.39 41.69 -25.60
C LYS A 29 39.90 41.48 -25.44
N SER A 30 40.29 40.49 -24.64
CA SER A 30 41.70 40.18 -24.36
C SER A 30 41.98 38.68 -24.42
N ALA A 31 43.26 38.33 -24.61
CA ALA A 31 43.70 36.94 -24.58
C ALA A 31 43.42 36.25 -23.23
N ALA A 32 43.45 37.00 -22.12
CA ALA A 32 43.14 36.47 -20.79
C ALA A 32 41.67 36.03 -20.67
N GLU A 33 40.73 36.84 -21.15
CA GLU A 33 39.30 36.53 -21.14
C GLU A 33 38.97 35.35 -22.07
N VAL A 34 39.68 35.22 -23.20
CA VAL A 34 39.56 34.05 -24.08
C VAL A 34 40.01 32.77 -23.37
N LEU A 35 41.13 32.83 -22.62
CA LEU A 35 41.58 31.69 -21.82
C LEU A 35 40.59 31.34 -20.72
N GLU A 36 39.98 32.34 -20.06
CA GLU A 36 38.96 32.11 -19.04
C GLU A 36 37.72 31.42 -19.64
N ALA A 37 37.22 31.90 -20.79
CA ALA A 37 36.10 31.27 -21.49
C ALA A 37 36.41 29.81 -21.88
N ARG A 38 37.65 29.53 -22.30
CA ARG A 38 38.11 28.16 -22.60
C ARG A 38 38.10 27.26 -21.36
N GLU A 39 38.55 27.75 -20.21
CA GLU A 39 38.51 26.96 -18.96
C GLU A 39 37.06 26.64 -18.54
N VAL A 40 36.15 27.60 -18.65
CA VAL A 40 34.71 27.37 -18.38
C VAL A 40 34.11 26.37 -19.36
N ALA A 41 34.45 26.44 -20.65
CA ALA A 41 34.04 25.45 -21.64
C ALA A 41 34.61 24.05 -21.34
N GLY A 42 35.87 23.97 -20.90
CA GLY A 42 36.52 22.72 -20.46
C GLY A 42 35.78 22.08 -19.28
N LEU A 43 35.41 22.88 -18.28
CA LEU A 43 34.59 22.43 -17.16
C LEU A 43 33.23 21.88 -17.62
N ALA A 44 32.54 22.58 -18.51
CA ALA A 44 31.26 22.13 -19.05
C ALA A 44 31.40 20.76 -19.76
N TYR A 45 32.45 20.58 -20.55
CA TYR A 45 32.74 19.31 -21.23
C TYR A 45 32.97 18.17 -20.22
N ASP A 46 33.76 18.39 -19.17
CA ASP A 46 34.05 17.37 -18.17
C ASP A 46 32.80 16.98 -17.37
N VAL A 47 31.96 17.96 -17.02
CA VAL A 47 30.66 17.73 -16.38
C VAL A 47 29.76 16.91 -17.30
N ALA A 48 29.63 17.28 -18.58
CA ALA A 48 28.84 16.53 -19.57
C ALA A 48 29.32 15.09 -19.72
N LYS A 49 30.64 14.89 -19.83
CA LYS A 49 31.26 13.56 -19.96
C LYS A 49 31.00 12.68 -18.73
N ARG A 50 31.10 13.24 -17.52
CA ARG A 50 30.78 12.53 -16.28
C ARG A 50 29.30 12.19 -16.19
N ALA A 51 28.42 13.13 -16.50
CA ALA A 51 26.98 12.92 -16.51
C ALA A 51 26.59 11.79 -17.49
N ALA A 52 27.12 11.80 -18.71
CA ALA A 52 26.87 10.75 -19.70
C ALA A 52 27.35 9.36 -19.24
N ARG A 53 28.50 9.28 -18.56
CA ARG A 53 28.98 8.01 -17.98
C ARG A 53 28.08 7.51 -16.86
N LEU A 54 27.66 8.40 -15.97
CA LEU A 54 26.73 8.07 -14.90
C LEU A 54 25.38 7.59 -15.46
N GLN A 55 24.84 8.28 -16.47
CA GLN A 55 23.60 7.87 -17.11
C GLN A 55 23.72 6.48 -17.75
N ARG A 56 24.82 6.21 -18.47
CA ARG A 56 25.07 4.87 -19.02
C ARG A 56 25.13 3.80 -17.93
N ALA A 57 25.79 4.09 -16.82
CA ALA A 57 25.87 3.15 -15.70
C ALA A 57 24.50 2.87 -15.07
N LYS A 58 23.68 3.91 -14.89
CA LYS A 58 22.29 3.78 -14.41
C LYS A 58 21.44 2.95 -15.36
N ASN A 59 21.42 3.31 -16.65
CA ASN A 59 20.66 2.57 -17.66
C ASN A 59 21.09 1.09 -17.71
N ALA A 60 22.40 0.82 -17.68
CA ALA A 60 22.90 -0.55 -17.67
C ALA A 60 22.43 -1.33 -16.42
N HIS A 61 22.39 -0.68 -15.25
CA HIS A 61 21.85 -1.28 -14.04
C HIS A 61 20.35 -1.56 -14.16
N ASP A 62 19.57 -0.58 -14.61
CA ASP A 62 18.11 -0.69 -14.77
C ASP A 62 17.75 -1.78 -15.80
N ASP A 63 18.51 -1.87 -16.90
CA ASP A 63 18.36 -2.92 -17.92
C ASP A 63 18.62 -4.32 -17.36
N LEU A 64 19.65 -4.48 -16.52
CA LEU A 64 19.96 -5.74 -15.86
C LEU A 64 18.89 -6.14 -14.85
N VAL A 65 18.39 -5.19 -14.05
CA VAL A 65 17.30 -5.42 -13.10
C VAL A 65 16.03 -5.82 -13.84
N ALA A 66 15.66 -5.11 -14.90
CA ALA A 66 14.50 -5.44 -15.72
C ALA A 66 14.63 -6.81 -16.38
N ALA A 67 15.83 -7.19 -16.85
CA ALA A 67 16.09 -8.51 -17.41
C ALA A 67 15.96 -9.62 -16.35
N ALA A 68 16.47 -9.39 -15.14
CA ALA A 68 16.33 -10.32 -14.02
C ALA A 68 14.86 -10.51 -13.63
N HIS A 69 14.09 -9.42 -13.53
CA HIS A 69 12.65 -9.50 -13.25
C HIS A 69 11.91 -10.27 -14.35
N ARG A 70 12.21 -10.02 -15.63
CA ARG A 70 11.64 -10.80 -16.75
C ARG A 70 11.96 -12.29 -16.64
N ALA A 71 13.21 -12.64 -16.34
CA ALA A 71 13.62 -14.03 -16.15
C ALA A 71 12.90 -14.70 -14.96
N GLN A 72 12.79 -14.00 -13.83
CA GLN A 72 12.02 -14.47 -12.67
C GLN A 72 10.54 -14.67 -13.01
N ALA A 73 9.91 -13.75 -13.75
CA ALA A 73 8.54 -13.89 -14.19
C ALA A 73 8.34 -15.13 -15.08
N HIS A 74 9.22 -15.36 -16.07
CA HIS A 74 9.17 -16.56 -16.89
C HIS A 74 9.34 -17.84 -16.06
N ALA A 75 10.27 -17.86 -15.11
CA ALA A 75 10.44 -18.99 -14.21
C ALA A 75 9.18 -19.26 -13.37
N LEU A 76 8.52 -18.21 -12.86
CA LEU A 76 7.27 -18.33 -12.12
C LEU A 76 6.10 -18.78 -13.00
N GLU A 77 6.04 -18.36 -14.27
CA GLU A 77 5.04 -18.82 -15.22
C GLU A 77 5.20 -20.33 -15.49
N ILE A 78 6.43 -20.80 -15.69
CA ILE A 78 6.74 -22.23 -15.83
C ILE A 78 6.38 -22.99 -14.55
N GLU A 79 6.76 -22.47 -13.38
CA GLU A 79 6.44 -23.06 -12.08
C GLU A 79 4.93 -23.19 -11.88
N ALA A 80 4.16 -22.15 -12.24
CA ALA A 80 2.70 -22.17 -12.16
C ALA A 80 2.10 -23.21 -13.11
N ARG A 81 2.58 -23.31 -14.36
CA ARG A 81 2.14 -24.35 -15.32
C ARG A 81 2.45 -25.76 -14.81
N ALA A 82 3.62 -25.98 -14.23
CA ALA A 82 4.00 -27.25 -13.64
C ALA A 82 3.08 -27.62 -12.47
N LYS A 83 2.77 -26.66 -11.60
CA LYS A 83 1.83 -26.85 -10.49
C LYS A 83 0.42 -27.18 -10.97
N ARG A 84 -0.07 -26.54 -12.03
CA ARG A 84 -1.37 -26.89 -12.62
C ARG A 84 -1.42 -28.35 -13.06
N ARG A 85 -0.42 -28.78 -13.83
CA ARG A 85 -0.30 -30.18 -14.27
C ARG A 85 -0.17 -31.14 -13.09
N LEU A 86 0.58 -30.77 -12.05
CA LEU A 86 0.69 -31.56 -10.83
C LEU A 86 -0.67 -31.75 -10.14
N ALA A 87 -1.49 -30.71 -10.05
CA ALA A 87 -2.82 -30.80 -9.46
C ALA A 87 -3.73 -31.72 -10.29
N ASP A 88 -3.72 -31.59 -11.62
CA ASP A 88 -4.50 -32.44 -12.52
C ASP A 88 -4.09 -33.92 -12.39
N GLU A 89 -2.80 -34.22 -12.43
CA GLU A 89 -2.30 -35.59 -12.31
C GLU A 89 -2.55 -36.18 -10.92
N TYR A 90 -2.39 -35.38 -9.86
CA TYR A 90 -2.63 -35.84 -8.50
C TYR A 90 -4.10 -36.18 -8.27
N ASP A 91 -5.01 -35.34 -8.76
CA ASP A 91 -6.45 -35.59 -8.65
C ASP A 91 -6.86 -36.80 -9.52
N ALA A 92 -6.28 -36.98 -10.71
CA ALA A 92 -6.48 -38.18 -11.53
C ALA A 92 -5.94 -39.45 -10.84
N ALA A 93 -4.78 -39.39 -10.20
CA ALA A 93 -4.23 -40.49 -9.41
C ALA A 93 -5.13 -40.83 -8.20
N GLN A 94 -5.77 -39.83 -7.60
CA GLN A 94 -6.79 -40.06 -6.57
C GLN A 94 -8.01 -40.79 -7.13
N GLU A 95 -8.47 -40.43 -8.33
CA GLU A 95 -9.58 -41.12 -9.01
C GLU A 95 -9.27 -42.58 -9.36
N ARG A 96 -8.04 -42.86 -9.79
CA ARG A 96 -7.55 -44.22 -10.07
C ARG A 96 -7.32 -45.06 -8.80
N GLY A 97 -7.31 -44.44 -7.63
CA GLY A 97 -7.01 -45.09 -6.35
C GLY A 97 -5.50 -45.32 -6.10
N GLU A 98 -4.65 -44.68 -6.88
CA GLU A 98 -3.18 -44.72 -6.74
C GLU A 98 -2.70 -43.74 -5.65
N ALA A 99 -3.40 -42.62 -5.48
CA ALA A 99 -3.14 -41.64 -4.43
C ALA A 99 -4.28 -41.59 -3.40
N GLN A 100 -3.93 -41.42 -2.13
CA GLN A 100 -4.91 -41.36 -1.06
C GLN A 100 -5.82 -40.11 -1.21
N LYS A 101 -7.14 -40.31 -1.12
CA LYS A 101 -8.12 -39.21 -0.96
C LYS A 101 -8.12 -38.67 0.48
N ASP A 102 -8.48 -37.39 0.64
CA ASP A 102 -8.67 -36.79 1.96
C ASP A 102 -9.82 -37.49 2.72
N GLY A 103 -9.59 -37.86 3.98
CA GLY A 103 -10.55 -38.57 4.84
C GLY A 103 -9.92 -39.67 5.69
N ARG A 104 -10.68 -40.19 6.67
CA ARG A 104 -10.28 -41.38 7.44
C ARG A 104 -10.13 -42.55 6.46
N PRO A 105 -9.04 -43.33 6.51
CA PRO A 105 -8.91 -44.52 5.67
C PRO A 105 -10.15 -45.38 5.86
N LYS A 106 -10.85 -45.72 4.78
CA LYS A 106 -11.83 -46.82 4.81
C LYS A 106 -11.02 -48.10 4.89
N THR A 107 -10.49 -48.41 6.07
CA THR A 107 -9.91 -49.72 6.34
C THR A 107 -11.08 -50.69 6.33
N VAL A 108 -11.22 -51.46 5.25
CA VAL A 108 -12.11 -52.62 5.24
C VAL A 108 -11.56 -53.57 6.31
N SER A 109 -12.38 -53.91 7.31
CA SER A 109 -11.98 -54.82 8.37
C SER A 109 -11.75 -56.21 7.79
N GLY A 110 -10.48 -56.61 7.70
CA GLY A 110 -10.07 -57.94 7.28
C GLY A 110 -9.45 -57.99 5.89
N GLY A 111 -8.12 -58.04 5.84
CA GLY A 111 -7.35 -58.58 4.71
C GLY A 111 -6.87 -57.57 3.67
N ASN A 112 -5.56 -57.28 3.70
CA ASN A 112 -4.72 -56.83 2.58
C ASN A 112 -5.35 -55.84 1.59
N GLY A 113 -5.89 -54.71 2.09
CA GLY A 113 -6.17 -53.58 1.22
C GLY A 113 -4.86 -52.90 0.85
N PHE A 114 -4.48 -52.91 -0.43
CA PHE A 114 -3.45 -52.01 -0.96
C PHE A 114 -3.85 -50.59 -0.59
N THR A 115 -3.17 -49.99 0.38
CA THR A 115 -3.41 -48.58 0.73
C THR A 115 -2.81 -47.73 -0.37
N ALA A 116 -3.64 -46.89 -1.00
CA ALA A 116 -3.18 -45.89 -1.95
C ALA A 116 -2.04 -45.06 -1.35
N ALA A 117 -1.06 -44.67 -2.16
CA ALA A 117 0.11 -43.96 -1.68
C ALA A 117 -0.29 -42.62 -1.07
N THR A 118 0.21 -42.36 0.14
CA THR A 118 0.03 -41.07 0.80
C THR A 118 0.84 -39.99 0.09
N SER A 119 0.44 -38.71 0.24
CA SER A 119 1.19 -37.59 -0.35
C SER A 119 2.68 -37.61 0.04
N THR A 120 2.97 -38.00 1.29
CA THR A 120 4.33 -38.07 1.83
C THR A 120 5.14 -39.20 1.19
N GLU A 121 4.53 -40.37 0.94
CA GLU A 121 5.17 -41.48 0.22
C GLU A 121 5.48 -41.11 -1.24
N LEU A 122 4.68 -40.24 -1.84
CA LEU A 122 4.92 -39.67 -3.17
C LEU A 122 5.92 -38.49 -3.15
N GLY A 123 6.54 -38.18 -2.00
CA GLY A 123 7.48 -37.06 -1.86
C GLY A 123 6.83 -35.67 -1.94
N LEU A 124 5.50 -35.59 -1.83
CA LEU A 124 4.72 -34.37 -1.97
C LEU A 124 4.17 -33.90 -0.63
N SER A 125 4.40 -32.62 -0.32
CA SER A 125 3.74 -31.97 0.80
C SER A 125 2.28 -31.65 0.47
N ARG A 126 1.36 -31.87 1.42
CA ARG A 126 -0.04 -31.43 1.30
C ARG A 126 -0.16 -29.94 0.96
N LYS A 127 0.76 -29.12 1.47
CA LYS A 127 0.83 -27.68 1.15
C LYS A 127 1.11 -27.44 -0.33
N HIS A 128 2.03 -28.20 -0.93
CA HIS A 128 2.34 -28.08 -2.36
C HIS A 128 1.15 -28.48 -3.23
N ILE A 129 0.43 -29.55 -2.86
CA ILE A 129 -0.79 -29.98 -3.54
C ILE A 129 -1.88 -28.92 -3.44
N HIS A 130 -2.08 -28.36 -2.24
CA HIS A 130 -3.07 -27.30 -2.03
C HIS A 130 -2.77 -26.04 -2.86
N GLU A 131 -1.52 -25.58 -2.86
CA GLU A 131 -1.10 -24.44 -3.68
C GLU A 131 -1.24 -24.72 -5.18
N ALA A 132 -0.94 -25.95 -5.60
CA ALA A 132 -1.09 -26.37 -6.99
C ALA A 132 -2.56 -26.31 -7.44
N ARG A 133 -3.48 -26.81 -6.61
CA ARG A 133 -4.92 -26.72 -6.83
C ARG A 133 -5.38 -25.26 -6.90
N GLN A 134 -4.95 -24.39 -5.99
CA GLN A 134 -5.31 -22.96 -6.03
C GLN A 134 -4.91 -22.29 -7.35
N ILE A 135 -3.70 -22.56 -7.85
CA ILE A 135 -3.25 -21.98 -9.13
C ILE A 135 -4.05 -22.54 -10.31
N ARG A 136 -4.34 -23.85 -10.31
CA ARG A 136 -5.20 -24.46 -11.33
C ARG A 136 -6.59 -23.86 -11.33
N ASP A 137 -7.24 -23.82 -10.17
CA ASP A 137 -8.63 -23.40 -10.05
C ASP A 137 -8.77 -21.92 -10.42
N ALA A 138 -7.81 -21.08 -10.04
CA ALA A 138 -7.76 -19.69 -10.46
C ALA A 138 -7.60 -19.51 -11.97
N GLU A 139 -6.71 -20.29 -12.61
CA GLU A 139 -6.49 -20.24 -14.05
C GLU A 139 -7.65 -20.86 -14.85
N ALA A 140 -8.39 -21.81 -14.26
CA ALA A 140 -9.62 -22.34 -14.82
C ALA A 140 -10.78 -21.32 -14.73
N ALA A 141 -10.86 -20.58 -13.63
CA ALA A 141 -11.86 -19.53 -13.43
C ALA A 141 -11.58 -18.26 -14.27
N ASP A 142 -10.30 -17.88 -14.40
CA ASP A 142 -9.85 -16.73 -15.18
C ASP A 142 -8.62 -17.09 -16.03
N PRO A 143 -8.80 -17.56 -17.27
CA PRO A 143 -7.70 -17.95 -18.14
C PRO A 143 -6.69 -16.83 -18.39
N GLY A 144 -5.41 -17.12 -18.20
CA GLY A 144 -4.30 -16.18 -18.35
C GLY A 144 -4.04 -15.29 -17.13
N VAL A 145 -4.72 -15.50 -16.01
CA VAL A 145 -4.56 -14.69 -14.79
C VAL A 145 -3.13 -14.66 -14.28
N VAL A 146 -2.42 -15.80 -14.33
CA VAL A 146 -1.01 -15.87 -13.88
C VAL A 146 -0.13 -14.98 -14.74
N ARG A 147 -0.27 -15.08 -16.07
CA ARG A 147 0.53 -14.33 -17.03
C ARG A 147 0.28 -12.82 -16.90
N ARG A 148 -0.99 -12.41 -16.91
CA ARG A 148 -1.38 -11.00 -16.73
C ARG A 148 -0.87 -10.44 -15.40
N SER A 149 -0.98 -11.22 -14.32
CA SER A 149 -0.51 -10.79 -12.99
C SER A 149 1.01 -10.54 -12.96
N LEU A 150 1.79 -11.35 -13.68
CA LEU A 150 3.23 -11.17 -13.80
C LEU A 150 3.56 -9.97 -14.70
N ASP A 151 2.88 -9.83 -15.83
CA ASP A 151 3.08 -8.72 -16.77
C ASP A 151 2.76 -7.36 -16.10
N GLU A 152 1.63 -7.23 -15.41
CA GLU A 152 1.25 -6.03 -14.62
C GLU A 152 2.30 -5.65 -13.57
N ARG A 153 3.07 -6.63 -13.07
CA ARG A 153 4.10 -6.41 -12.05
C ARG A 153 5.40 -5.96 -12.70
N LEU A 154 5.76 -6.53 -13.84
CA LEU A 154 6.88 -6.08 -14.67
C LEU A 154 6.66 -4.66 -15.18
N GLU A 155 5.45 -4.31 -15.59
CA GLU A 155 5.09 -2.94 -16.01
C GLU A 155 5.27 -1.92 -14.89
N ARG A 156 5.04 -2.31 -13.63
CA ARG A 156 5.29 -1.49 -12.45
C ARG A 156 6.76 -1.45 -12.01
N GLY A 157 7.65 -2.20 -12.67
CA GLY A 157 9.04 -2.36 -12.26
C GLY A 157 9.23 -3.12 -10.93
N GLU A 158 8.17 -3.77 -10.43
CA GLU A 158 8.22 -4.52 -9.17
C GLU A 158 8.81 -5.91 -9.40
N GLU A 159 9.63 -6.38 -8.45
CA GLU A 159 10.17 -7.75 -8.50
C GLU A 159 9.05 -8.79 -8.41
N PRO A 160 8.95 -9.74 -9.38
CA PRO A 160 7.96 -10.81 -9.34
C PRO A 160 8.37 -11.89 -8.32
N THR A 161 7.58 -12.02 -7.25
CA THR A 161 7.83 -13.00 -6.18
C THR A 161 6.71 -14.04 -6.08
N ARG A 162 7.04 -15.23 -5.56
CA ARG A 162 6.06 -16.31 -5.31
C ARG A 162 4.91 -15.85 -4.41
N ALA A 163 5.22 -15.08 -3.37
CA ALA A 163 4.22 -14.59 -2.43
C ALA A 163 3.25 -13.60 -3.10
N ALA A 164 3.78 -12.68 -3.90
CA ALA A 164 2.97 -11.74 -4.67
C ALA A 164 2.06 -12.47 -5.68
N LEU A 165 2.62 -13.43 -6.42
CA LEU A 165 1.85 -14.23 -7.37
C LEU A 165 0.69 -14.96 -6.67
N ARG A 166 0.95 -15.61 -5.54
CA ARG A 166 -0.10 -16.29 -4.76
C ARG A 166 -1.20 -15.32 -4.32
N LYS A 167 -0.83 -14.14 -3.81
CA LYS A 167 -1.80 -13.13 -3.40
C LYS A 167 -2.67 -12.71 -4.58
N MET A 168 -2.08 -12.43 -5.75
CA MET A 168 -2.82 -12.03 -6.95
C MET A 168 -3.74 -13.14 -7.47
N VAL A 169 -3.26 -14.39 -7.48
CA VAL A 169 -4.05 -15.57 -7.86
C VAL A 169 -5.26 -15.73 -6.93
N VAL A 170 -5.07 -15.60 -5.62
CA VAL A 170 -6.16 -15.63 -4.63
C VAL A 170 -7.11 -14.45 -4.83
N ASP A 171 -6.61 -13.23 -5.00
CA ASP A 171 -7.42 -12.03 -5.20
C ASP A 171 -8.23 -12.10 -6.51
N ALA A 172 -7.69 -12.74 -7.56
CA ALA A 172 -8.38 -12.95 -8.83
C ALA A 172 -9.47 -14.03 -8.69
N ALA A 173 -9.18 -15.15 -8.03
CA ALA A 173 -10.18 -16.16 -7.70
C ALA A 173 -11.32 -15.55 -6.85
N MET A 174 -10.98 -14.70 -5.88
CA MET A 174 -11.95 -13.99 -5.03
C MET A 174 -12.72 -12.90 -5.79
N ARG A 175 -12.14 -12.30 -6.84
CA ARG A 175 -12.85 -11.37 -7.74
C ARG A 175 -13.90 -12.08 -8.58
N GLY A 176 -13.60 -13.28 -9.08
CA GLY A 176 -14.59 -14.14 -9.76
C GLY A 176 -15.70 -14.64 -8.83
N LEU A 177 -15.42 -14.74 -7.53
CA LEU A 177 -16.35 -15.17 -6.48
C LEU A 177 -17.11 -14.02 -5.80
N ARG A 178 -16.90 -12.75 -6.18
CA ARG A 178 -17.65 -11.64 -5.56
C ARG A 178 -19.12 -11.74 -5.97
N PRO A 179 -20.05 -12.05 -5.03
CA PRO A 179 -21.46 -11.98 -5.36
C PRO A 179 -21.82 -10.53 -5.71
N GLN A 180 -22.77 -10.35 -6.62
CA GLN A 180 -23.42 -9.06 -6.84
C GLN A 180 -23.77 -8.47 -5.47
N ARG A 181 -23.23 -7.29 -5.17
CA ARG A 181 -23.37 -6.62 -3.87
C ARG A 181 -24.84 -6.67 -3.47
N SER A 182 -25.16 -7.36 -2.38
CA SER A 182 -26.55 -7.47 -1.93
C SER A 182 -27.13 -6.07 -1.81
N ALA A 183 -28.39 -5.91 -2.22
CA ALA A 183 -29.09 -4.64 -2.16
C ALA A 183 -28.91 -4.05 -0.76
N SER A 184 -28.45 -2.80 -0.71
CA SER A 184 -28.20 -2.07 0.53
C SER A 184 -29.40 -2.20 1.45
N ARG A 185 -29.22 -2.66 2.69
CA ARG A 185 -30.26 -2.67 3.73
C ARG A 185 -30.70 -1.26 4.17
N ARG A 186 -30.24 -0.19 3.49
CA ARG A 186 -30.67 1.18 3.78
C ARG A 186 -32.11 1.35 3.30
N ASN A 187 -32.92 1.93 4.18
CA ASN A 187 -34.30 2.30 3.89
C ASN A 187 -34.36 3.11 2.57
N PRO A 188 -35.13 2.66 1.56
CA PRO A 188 -35.25 3.36 0.28
C PRO A 188 -35.90 4.74 0.36
N LEU A 189 -36.54 5.08 1.50
CA LEU A 189 -37.10 6.40 1.79
C LEU A 189 -36.14 7.28 2.63
N TYR A 190 -34.91 6.83 2.86
CA TYR A 190 -33.95 7.62 3.62
C TYR A 190 -33.49 8.83 2.82
N VAL A 191 -33.91 10.01 3.28
CA VAL A 191 -33.34 11.29 2.84
C VAL A 191 -32.25 11.66 3.84
N PRO A 192 -30.98 11.82 3.41
CA PRO A 192 -29.93 12.29 4.30
C PRO A 192 -30.28 13.70 4.81
N PRO A 193 -30.03 14.01 6.10
CA PRO A 193 -30.22 15.36 6.60
C PRO A 193 -29.34 16.34 5.82
N THR A 194 -29.82 17.57 5.64
CA THR A 194 -28.96 18.63 5.09
C THR A 194 -27.78 18.87 6.04
N PRO A 195 -26.65 19.45 5.57
CA PRO A 195 -25.52 19.76 6.43
C PRO A 195 -25.90 20.56 7.69
N GLU A 196 -26.84 21.50 7.55
CA GLU A 196 -27.34 22.32 8.65
C GLU A 196 -28.15 21.50 9.65
N GLN A 197 -29.02 20.60 9.16
CA GLN A 197 -29.79 19.69 10.00
C GLN A 197 -28.91 18.68 10.73
N ALA A 198 -27.86 18.18 10.07
CA ALA A 198 -26.88 17.29 10.67
C ALA A 198 -26.09 18.00 11.78
N ALA A 199 -25.63 19.24 11.52
CA ALA A 199 -24.97 20.07 12.52
C ALA A 199 -25.88 20.35 13.72
N TRP A 200 -27.14 20.73 13.49
CA TRP A 200 -28.11 20.95 14.56
C TRP A 200 -28.39 19.67 15.37
N ARG A 201 -28.55 18.53 14.70
CA ARG A 201 -28.72 17.23 15.38
C ARG A 201 -27.52 16.89 16.26
N HIS A 202 -26.31 17.17 15.80
CA HIS A 202 -25.11 16.97 16.63
C HIS A 202 -25.16 17.85 17.88
N VAL A 203 -25.46 19.15 17.73
CA VAL A 203 -25.59 20.06 18.88
C VAL A 203 -26.64 19.53 19.86
N THR A 204 -27.85 19.23 19.39
CA THR A 204 -28.92 18.73 20.27
C THR A 204 -28.56 17.42 20.97
N GLY A 205 -27.87 16.50 20.29
CA GLY A 205 -27.41 15.23 20.87
C GLY A 205 -26.36 15.44 21.96
N THR A 206 -25.38 16.29 21.70
CA THR A 206 -24.32 16.62 22.67
C THR A 206 -24.87 17.28 23.92
N PHE A 207 -25.77 18.26 23.78
CA PHE A 207 -26.39 18.92 24.92
C PHE A 207 -27.32 17.99 25.70
N ARG A 208 -28.07 17.12 25.03
CA ARG A 208 -28.92 16.13 25.70
C ARG A 208 -28.07 15.16 26.52
N ALA A 209 -27.04 14.57 25.93
CA ALA A 209 -26.15 13.64 26.62
C ALA A 209 -25.45 14.31 27.80
N PHE A 210 -24.99 15.55 27.64
CA PHE A 210 -24.38 16.30 28.74
C PHE A 210 -25.40 16.60 29.85
N ALA A 211 -26.62 17.03 29.51
CA ALA A 211 -27.66 17.31 30.49
C ALA A 211 -28.11 16.05 31.26
N GLU A 212 -28.20 14.91 30.58
CA GLU A 212 -28.49 13.61 31.21
C GLU A 212 -27.39 13.18 32.18
N TRP A 213 -26.13 13.46 31.86
CA TRP A 213 -25.00 13.17 32.74
C TRP A 213 -24.83 14.20 33.88
N ALA A 214 -25.09 15.48 33.63
CA ALA A 214 -24.79 16.60 34.53
C ALA A 214 -25.80 16.75 35.69
N SER A 215 -26.02 15.68 36.44
CA SER A 215 -26.74 15.74 37.72
C SER A 215 -25.94 16.54 38.76
N ASP A 216 -26.63 17.06 39.78
CA ASP A 216 -25.98 17.83 40.86
C ASP A 216 -24.84 17.06 41.54
N GLU A 217 -25.01 15.73 41.70
CA GLU A 217 -23.99 14.84 42.26
C GLU A 217 -22.76 14.72 41.35
N ASN A 218 -22.97 14.47 40.05
CA ASN A 218 -21.88 14.35 39.08
C ASN A 218 -21.13 15.67 38.91
N LEU A 219 -21.83 16.80 38.92
CA LEU A 219 -21.22 18.12 38.88
C LEU A 219 -20.41 18.43 40.14
N ALA A 220 -20.90 18.04 41.33
CA ALA A 220 -20.16 18.19 42.57
C ALA A 220 -18.86 17.36 42.59
N LEU A 221 -18.94 16.11 42.11
CA LEU A 221 -17.79 15.23 41.96
C LEU A 221 -16.78 15.78 40.94
N ALA A 222 -17.24 16.22 39.76
CA ALA A 222 -16.39 16.82 38.74
C ALA A 222 -15.68 18.08 39.26
N ARG A 223 -16.38 18.93 40.03
CA ARG A 223 -15.79 20.11 40.66
C ARG A 223 -14.72 19.76 41.68
N LYS A 224 -14.91 18.68 42.45
CA LYS A 224 -13.91 18.19 43.41
C LYS A 224 -12.68 17.65 42.67
N GLY A 225 -12.88 16.81 41.65
CA GLY A 225 -11.81 16.25 40.84
C GLY A 225 -10.98 17.31 40.12
N MET A 226 -11.62 18.37 39.59
CA MET A 226 -10.92 19.51 38.97
C MET A 226 -9.98 20.20 39.97
N ARG A 227 -10.36 20.34 41.24
CA ARG A 227 -9.50 20.96 42.27
C ARG A 227 -8.33 20.08 42.64
N GLU A 228 -8.54 18.76 42.69
CA GLU A 228 -7.51 17.77 43.04
C GLU A 228 -6.51 17.58 41.89
N ALA A 229 -6.95 17.71 40.64
CA ALA A 229 -6.13 17.54 39.45
C ALA A 229 -5.20 18.74 39.14
N ARG A 230 -5.21 19.81 39.95
CA ARG A 230 -4.52 21.08 39.65
C ARG A 230 -3.03 20.95 39.35
N ASP A 231 -2.37 19.97 39.99
CA ASP A 231 -0.93 19.72 39.83
C ASP A 231 -0.63 18.52 38.90
N THR A 232 -1.65 17.99 38.22
CA THR A 232 -1.49 16.86 37.30
C THR A 232 -1.11 17.33 35.89
N PRO A 233 -0.31 16.55 35.14
CA PRO A 233 -0.07 16.83 33.74
C PRO A 233 -1.40 16.89 32.98
N PHE A 234 -1.54 17.84 32.05
CA PHE A 234 -2.73 18.08 31.19
C PHE A 234 -3.91 18.84 31.82
N HIS A 235 -3.90 19.15 33.12
CA HIS A 235 -4.95 19.96 33.76
C HIS A 235 -5.25 21.28 33.03
N ASP A 236 -4.20 21.98 32.59
CA ASP A 236 -4.36 23.27 31.89
C ASP A 236 -4.99 23.11 30.50
N LEU A 237 -4.78 21.97 29.84
CA LEU A 237 -5.39 21.66 28.55
C LEU A 237 -6.86 21.28 28.72
N ASP A 238 -7.19 20.51 29.76
CA ASP A 238 -8.57 20.17 30.09
C ASP A 238 -9.37 21.41 30.53
N ALA A 239 -8.78 22.26 31.37
CA ALA A 239 -9.38 23.53 31.79
C ALA A 239 -9.64 24.45 30.59
N LYS A 240 -8.69 24.53 29.65
CA LYS A 240 -8.86 25.30 28.41
C LYS A 240 -9.98 24.73 27.53
N ALA A 241 -10.03 23.41 27.33
CA ALA A 241 -11.08 22.76 26.54
C ALA A 241 -12.48 22.98 27.15
N ILE A 242 -12.61 22.90 28.48
CA ILE A 242 -13.85 23.19 29.20
C ILE A 242 -14.25 24.66 29.03
N ALA A 243 -13.29 25.59 29.11
CA ALA A 243 -13.57 27.01 28.92
C ALA A 243 -14.05 27.33 27.49
N GLU A 244 -13.41 26.77 26.47
CA GLU A 244 -13.80 26.92 25.07
C GLU A 244 -15.21 26.33 24.81
N GLY A 245 -15.49 25.14 25.35
CA GLY A 245 -16.81 24.52 25.27
C GLY A 245 -17.91 25.34 25.97
N SER A 246 -17.61 25.89 27.14
CA SER A 246 -18.53 26.75 27.91
C SER A 246 -18.86 28.05 27.18
N ALA A 247 -17.87 28.67 26.53
CA ALA A 247 -18.09 29.85 25.70
C ALA A 247 -19.03 29.54 24.51
N ALA A 248 -18.81 28.42 23.82
CA ALA A 248 -19.68 27.98 22.73
C ALA A 248 -21.12 27.70 23.22
N PHE A 249 -21.29 27.14 24.42
CA PHE A 249 -22.61 26.93 25.02
C PHE A 249 -23.33 28.26 25.31
N THR A 250 -22.58 29.26 25.76
CA THR A 250 -23.13 30.60 26.01
C THR A 250 -23.61 31.24 24.71
N THR A 251 -22.81 31.17 23.64
CA THR A 251 -23.22 31.65 22.30
C THR A 251 -24.50 30.96 21.80
N ILE A 252 -24.62 29.65 22.00
CA ILE A 252 -25.83 28.90 21.62
C ILE A 252 -27.04 29.36 22.44
N ARG A 253 -26.85 29.64 23.74
CA ARG A 253 -27.92 30.16 24.60
C ARG A 253 -28.44 31.51 24.11
N GLU A 254 -27.53 32.40 23.72
CA GLU A 254 -27.88 33.72 23.17
C GLU A 254 -28.75 33.62 21.90
N TRP A 255 -28.59 32.57 21.07
CA TRP A 255 -29.47 32.36 19.91
C TRP A 255 -30.93 32.09 20.30
N PHE A 256 -31.16 31.45 21.45
CA PHE A 256 -32.49 31.20 21.97
C PHE A 256 -33.05 32.42 22.70
N ASP A 257 -32.20 33.12 23.47
CA ASP A 257 -32.58 34.32 24.22
C ASP A 257 -32.89 35.52 23.29
N ALA A 258 -32.39 35.51 22.05
CA ALA A 258 -32.64 36.53 21.03
C ALA A 258 -33.92 36.31 20.19
N ARG A 259 -34.76 35.32 20.55
CA ARG A 259 -36.07 35.03 19.93
C ARG A 259 -37.22 35.39 20.85
#